data_AF-A0A7C3THU6-F1
#
_entry.id   AF-A0A7C3THU6-F1
#
_cell.length_a   1.000
_cell.length_b   1.000
_cell.length_c   1.000
_cell.angle_alpha   90.00
_cell.angle_beta   90.00
_cell.angle_gamma   90.00
#
_symmetry.space_group_name_H-M   'P 1'
#
loop_
_entity.id
_entity.type
_entity.pdbx_description
1 polymer ?
#
loop_
_entity_poly.entity_id
_entity_poly.type
_entity_poly.pdbx_seq_one_letter_code
_entity_poly.pdbx_strand_id
1 'polypeptide(L)'
;MPVFLIDSNIFFYAKIMDKEYGKACAEILNRIVRGEVDAATSVLVAVELANALRKYGLNNEVKEVIDGLSSLLEFQFMKSIRWTLGVLLTFLISLE
;
A
#
# COMPACT_ATOMS: atom_id res chain seq x y z
N MET A 1 3.58 1.56 -16.08
CA MET A 1 4.30 2.54 -15.23
C MET A 1 5.25 1.79 -14.31
N PRO A 2 6.30 2.41 -13.77
CA PRO A 2 7.14 1.75 -12.78
C PRO A 2 6.31 1.45 -11.52
N VAL A 3 6.49 0.25 -10.96
CA VAL A 3 5.92 -0.12 -9.66
C VAL A 3 6.91 0.28 -8.57
N PHE A 4 6.48 1.09 -7.62
CA PHE A 4 7.31 1.51 -6.50
C PHE A 4 7.19 0.53 -5.33
N LEU A 5 8.33 0.09 -4.79
CA LEU A 5 8.35 -0.71 -3.56
C LEU A 5 8.33 0.23 -2.34
N ILE A 6 7.28 0.14 -1.53
CA ILE A 6 7.05 1.03 -0.39
C ILE A 6 7.60 0.39 0.89
N ASP A 7 8.46 1.12 1.58
CA ASP A 7 9.09 0.74 2.84
C ASP A 7 8.22 1.08 4.07
N SER A 8 8.49 0.41 5.19
CA SER A 8 7.81 0.60 6.49
C SER A 8 7.86 2.05 6.98
N ASN A 9 8.93 2.79 6.68
CA ASN A 9 9.10 4.19 7.10
C ASN A 9 8.04 5.12 6.50
N ILE A 10 7.58 4.89 5.26
CA ILE A 10 6.53 5.71 4.65
C ILE A 10 5.23 5.57 5.45
N PHE A 11 4.86 4.34 5.82
CA PHE A 11 3.68 4.09 6.65
C PHE A 11 3.86 4.65 8.07
N PHE A 12 5.03 4.44 8.66
CA PHE A 12 5.32 4.85 10.03
C PHE A 12 5.30 6.38 10.18
N TYR A 13 6.04 7.11 9.33
CA TYR A 13 6.10 8.58 9.38
C TYR A 13 4.77 9.24 9.03
N ALA A 14 3.99 8.66 8.13
CA ALA A 14 2.62 9.09 7.92
C ALA A 14 1.76 8.90 9.17
N LYS A 15 1.86 7.74 9.84
CA LYS A 15 1.07 7.42 11.04
C LYS A 15 1.37 8.33 12.22
N ILE A 16 2.66 8.59 12.51
CA ILE A 16 3.06 9.45 13.63
C ILE A 16 3.01 10.94 13.28
N MET A 17 2.66 11.28 12.04
CA MET A 17 2.73 12.64 11.50
C MET A 17 4.07 13.29 11.79
N ASP A 18 5.14 12.63 11.34
CA ASP A 18 6.51 13.10 11.50
C ASP A 18 6.64 14.56 11.03
N LYS A 19 7.41 15.37 11.77
CA LYS A 19 7.52 16.81 11.56
C LYS A 19 8.10 17.17 10.18
N GLU A 20 9.03 16.36 9.68
CA GLU A 20 9.73 16.60 8.42
C GLU A 20 9.07 15.81 7.28
N TYR A 21 8.80 14.52 7.50
CA TYR A 21 8.40 13.61 6.43
C TYR A 21 6.92 13.25 6.43
N GLY A 22 6.18 13.50 7.51
CA GLY A 22 4.83 12.97 7.71
C GLY A 22 3.85 13.38 6.61
N LYS A 23 3.84 14.66 6.23
CA LYS A 23 2.96 15.18 5.16
C LYS A 23 3.29 14.56 3.80
N ALA A 24 4.58 14.45 3.47
CA ALA A 24 5.01 13.86 2.20
C ALA A 24 4.65 12.37 2.12
N CYS A 25 4.87 11.63 3.21
CA CYS A 25 4.52 10.22 3.30
C CYS A 25 3.01 9.99 3.19
N ALA A 26 2.21 10.80 3.88
CA ALA A 26 0.76 10.74 3.78
C ALA A 26 0.26 11.02 2.34
N GLU A 27 0.88 11.97 1.64
CA GLU A 27 0.53 12.24 0.24
C GLU A 27 0.91 11.07 -0.67
N ILE A 28 2.06 10.43 -0.48
CA ILE A 28 2.43 9.21 -1.22
C ILE A 28 1.35 8.13 -1.03
N LEU A 29 0.92 7.88 0.20
CA LEU A 29 -0.14 6.90 0.49
C LEU A 29 -1.47 7.28 -0.17
N ASN A 30 -1.87 8.56 -0.14
CA ASN A 30 -3.07 9.04 -0.80
C ASN A 30 -3.03 8.82 -2.33
N ARG A 31 -1.88 9.10 -2.97
CA ARG A 31 -1.70 8.88 -4.40
C ARG A 31 -1.80 7.40 -4.78
N ILE A 32 -1.31 6.51 -3.92
CA ILE A 32 -1.48 5.06 -4.10
C ILE A 32 -2.95 4.66 -4.01
N VAL A 33 -3.68 5.15 -3.01
CA VAL A 33 -5.11 4.89 -2.84
C VAL A 33 -5.93 5.41 -4.02
N ARG A 34 -5.63 6.61 -4.52
CA ARG A 34 -6.24 7.20 -5.72
C ARG A 34 -5.87 6.45 -7.01
N GLY A 35 -4.85 5.59 -6.97
CA GLY A 35 -4.37 4.86 -8.14
C GLY A 35 -3.51 5.68 -9.09
N GLU A 36 -2.95 6.79 -8.63
CA GLU A 36 -2.01 7.62 -9.39
C GLU A 36 -0.59 7.04 -9.36
N VAL A 37 -0.30 6.16 -8.39
CA VAL A 37 0.97 5.49 -8.20
C VAL A 37 0.73 3.99 -8.04
N ASP A 38 1.38 3.19 -8.89
CA ASP A 38 1.43 1.74 -8.74
C ASP A 38 2.48 1.39 -7.68
N ALA A 39 2.06 0.66 -6.65
CA ALA A 39 2.89 0.37 -5.50
C ALA A 39 2.76 -1.09 -5.06
N ALA A 40 3.87 -1.64 -4.58
CA ALA A 40 3.95 -2.93 -3.92
C ALA A 40 4.64 -2.76 -2.56
N THR A 41 4.42 -3.70 -1.65
CA THR A 41 5.23 -3.82 -0.43
C THR A 41 5.41 -5.29 -0.08
N SER A 42 6.27 -5.58 0.89
CA SER A 42 6.57 -6.95 1.30
C SER A 42 5.92 -7.30 2.63
N VAL A 43 5.79 -8.60 2.90
CA VAL A 43 5.34 -9.08 4.23
C VAL A 43 6.30 -8.64 5.34
N LEU A 44 7.59 -8.49 5.03
CA LEU A 44 8.59 -8.01 5.99
C LEU A 44 8.29 -6.58 6.46
N VAL A 45 7.82 -5.72 5.55
CA VAL A 45 7.44 -4.33 5.88
C VAL A 45 6.31 -4.29 6.92
N ALA A 46 5.36 -5.24 6.88
CA ALA A 46 4.31 -5.34 7.89
C ALA A 46 4.89 -5.65 9.28
N VAL A 47 5.88 -6.55 9.35
CA VAL A 47 6.56 -6.93 10.62
C VAL A 47 7.38 -5.75 11.16
N GLU A 48 8.12 -5.07 10.29
CA GLU A 48 8.93 -3.90 10.67
C GLU A 48 8.07 -2.75 11.18
N LEU A 49 6.98 -2.46 10.47
CA LEU A 49 6.01 -1.43 10.86
C LEU A 49 5.37 -1.75 12.21
N ALA A 50 4.90 -2.98 12.41
CA ALA A 50 4.35 -3.42 13.70
C ALA A 50 5.37 -3.24 14.83
N ASN A 51 6.63 -3.62 14.60
CA ASN A 51 7.69 -3.47 15.60
C ASN A 51 8.05 -2.01 15.87
N ALA A 52 8.07 -1.15 14.86
CA ALA A 52 8.29 0.28 15.01
C ALA A 52 7.18 0.92 15.86
N LEU A 53 5.91 0.65 15.54
CA LEU A 53 4.77 1.15 16.32
C LEU A 53 4.84 0.74 17.80
N ARG A 54 5.19 -0.52 18.08
CA ARG A 54 5.38 -1.01 19.45
C ARG A 54 6.49 -0.26 20.19
N LYS A 55 7.63 -0.03 19.54
CA LYS A 55 8.78 0.71 20.11
C LYS A 55 8.43 2.15 20.47
N TYR A 56 7.48 2.76 19.76
CA TYR A 56 7.01 4.12 20.00
C TYR A 56 5.77 4.20 20.91
N GLY A 57 5.37 3.10 21.54
CA GLY A 57 4.26 3.07 22.50
C GLY A 57 2.86 2.98 21.87
N LEU A 58 2.76 2.77 20.56
CA LEU A 58 1.49 2.72 19.80
C LEU A 58 0.93 1.29 19.70
N ASN A 59 1.08 0.50 20.77
CA ASN A 59 0.74 -0.94 20.76
C ASN A 59 -0.73 -1.22 20.41
N ASN A 60 -1.63 -0.34 20.85
CA ASN A 60 -3.07 -0.41 20.62
C ASN A 60 -3.47 -0.10 19.16
N GLU A 61 -2.58 0.55 18.39
CA GLU A 61 -2.85 0.98 17.02
C GLU A 61 -2.25 0.02 15.97
N VAL A 62 -1.39 -0.91 16.40
CA VAL A 62 -0.71 -1.87 15.50
C VAL A 62 -1.71 -2.61 14.61
N LYS A 63 -2.79 -3.13 15.20
CA LYS A 63 -3.78 -3.91 14.44
C LYS A 63 -4.41 -3.06 13.33
N GLU A 64 -4.89 -1.86 13.67
CA GLU A 64 -5.52 -0.94 12.71
C GLU A 64 -4.58 -0.60 11.56
N VAL A 65 -3.31 -0.30 11.86
CA VAL A 65 -2.32 0.07 10.83
C VAL A 65 -2.00 -1.12 9.92
N ILE A 66 -1.87 -2.33 10.47
CA ILE A 66 -1.58 -3.54 9.69
C ILE A 66 -2.80 -3.97 8.85
N ASP A 67 -4.01 -3.81 9.37
CA ASP A 67 -5.25 -4.04 8.60
C ASP A 67 -5.35 -3.05 7.43
N GLY A 68 -4.97 -1.79 7.64
CA GLY A 68 -4.89 -0.77 6.58
C GLY A 68 -3.83 -1.10 5.52
N LEU A 69 -2.64 -1.53 5.92
CA LEU A 69 -1.59 -2.00 5.01
C LEU A 69 -2.08 -3.19 4.16
N SER A 70 -2.75 -4.15 4.80
CA SER A 70 -3.28 -5.36 4.14
C SER A 70 -4.38 -5.02 3.13
N SER A 71 -5.27 -4.09 3.50
CA SER A 71 -6.31 -3.59 2.59
C SER A 71 -5.72 -2.92 1.34
N LEU A 72 -4.61 -2.20 1.51
CA LEU A 72 -3.90 -1.55 0.42
C LEU A 72 -3.23 -2.57 -0.51
N LEU A 73 -2.69 -3.67 0.04
CA LEU A 73 -2.17 -4.81 -0.73
C LEU A 73 -3.28 -5.53 -1.53
N GLU A 74 -4.41 -5.82 -0.89
CA GLU A 74 -5.57 -6.46 -1.54
C GLU A 74 -6.12 -5.59 -2.68
N PHE A 75 -6.22 -4.28 -2.47
CA PHE A 75 -6.67 -3.34 -3.49
C PHE A 75 -5.78 -3.35 -4.75
N GLN A 76 -4.46 -3.43 -4.58
CA GLN A 76 -3.51 -3.54 -5.70
C GLN A 76 -3.63 -4.90 -6.40
N PHE A 77 -3.82 -5.99 -5.64
CA PHE A 77 -4.03 -7.32 -6.21
C PHE A 77 -5.32 -7.41 -7.04
N MET A 78 -6.43 -6.85 -6.54
CA MET A 78 -7.69 -6.80 -7.27
C MET A 78 -7.60 -6.00 -8.58
N LYS A 79 -6.82 -4.90 -8.60
CA LYS A 79 -6.54 -4.15 -9.84
C LYS A 79 -5.83 -5.01 -10.88
N SER A 80 -4.84 -5.81 -10.45
CA SER A 80 -4.11 -6.71 -11.32
C SER A 80 -5.02 -7.78 -11.95
N ILE A 81 -5.91 -8.39 -11.16
CA ILE A 81 -6.91 -9.35 -11.65
C ILE A 81 -7.86 -8.69 -12.66
N ARG A 82 -8.39 -7.50 -12.33
CA ARG A 82 -9.33 -6.78 -13.21
C ARG A 82 -8.71 -6.47 -14.57
N TRP A 83 -7.44 -6.04 -14.58
CA TRP A 83 -6.72 -5.78 -15.82
C TRP A 83 -6.54 -7.06 -16.65
N THR A 84 -6.14 -8.16 -16.01
CA THR A 84 -5.96 -9.46 -16.66
C THR A 84 -7.26 -9.98 -17.28
N LEU A 85 -8.38 -9.88 -16.55
CA LEU A 85 -9.70 -10.26 -17.05
C LEU A 85 -10.14 -9.36 -18.22
N GLY A 86 -9.88 -8.06 -18.17
CA GLY A 86 -10.20 -7.12 -19.26
C GLY A 86 -9.44 -7.41 -20.55
N VAL A 87 -8.15 -7.73 -20.44
CA VAL A 87 -7.32 -8.15 -21.59
C VAL A 87 -7.85 -9.46 -22.18
N LEU A 88 -8.15 -10.45 -21.32
CA LEU A 88 -8.71 -11.73 -21.76
C LEU A 88 -10.05 -11.55 -22.49
N LEU A 89 -10.94 -10.68 -21.96
CA LEU A 89 -12.23 -10.39 -22.58
C LEU A 89 -12.08 -9.75 -23.97
N THR A 90 -11.12 -8.82 -24.10
CA THR A 90 -10.84 -8.14 -25.37
C THR A 90 -10.30 -9.12 -26.42
N PHE A 91 -9.43 -10.05 -26.01
CA PHE A 91 -8.94 -11.14 -26.86
C PHE A 91 -10.06 -12.07 -27.31
N LEU A 92 -10.97 -12.45 -26.41
CA LEU A 92 -12.11 -13.32 -26.72
C LEU A 92 -13.07 -12.67 -27.73
N ILE A 93 -13.37 -11.38 -27.56
CA ILE A 93 -14.22 -10.62 -28.51
C ILE A 93 -13.55 -10.46 -29.89
N SER A 94 -12.22 -10.41 -29.94
CA SER A 94 -11.48 -10.27 -31.21
C SER A 94 -11.33 -11.59 -31.99
N LEU A 95 -11.75 -12.72 -31.41
CA LEU A 95 -11.72 -14.06 -32.01
C LEU A 95 -13.08 -14.49 -32.57
N GLU A 96 -14.14 -13.69 -32.35
CA GLU A 96 -15.47 -13.79 -32.98
C GLU A 96 -15.58 -12.85 -34.19
#